data_AF-A0A951H6S7-F1
#
_entry.id   AF-A0A951H6S7-F1
#
_cell.length_a   1.000
_cell.length_b   1.000
_cell.length_c   1.000
_cell.angle_alpha   90.00
_cell.angle_beta   90.00
_cell.angle_gamma   90.00
#
_symmetry.space_group_name_H-M   'P 1'
#
loop_
_entity.id
_entity.type
_entity.pdbx_description
1 polymer ?
#
loop_
_entity_poly.entity_id
_entity_poly.type
_entity_poly.pdbx_seq_one_letter_code
_entity_poly.pdbx_strand_id
1 'polypeptide(L)'
;MFDSFDFNILDNPEFKEDSVREEIILPILHELGYSATGQHQITRSKALLHPFVMIGSKKHPIHIIPDYLLKVNGSYGFVLDAKAPSESIYKSANVEQVYSYAIHPDVRVNTYALCNGREFAVYDLFNIEPLLRFDVANIEDNWLKLQNILSPSAMLNPEKRDFIPDFGILATKAGYTPHIDWYFFQNEVSFIMKANDNLYTVSSGIEEGESEYFISLDFTPDMFNELLKFAPGQTQLEIRKKLSCYPYQVQLDEPFEVGIEAHLGELQTGEHEQFIPMIVTKVMAPIDLSVLTTMQ
;
A
#
# COMPACT_ATOMS: atom_id res chain seq x y z
N MET A 1 -14.13 -8.38 -5.60
CA MET A 1 -14.07 -7.68 -6.92
C MET A 1 -14.39 -8.62 -8.06
N PHE A 2 -13.75 -9.79 -8.13
CA PHE A 2 -13.92 -10.78 -9.21
C PHE A 2 -14.71 -12.02 -8.80
N ASP A 3 -15.57 -11.92 -7.78
CA ASP A 3 -16.25 -13.05 -7.13
C ASP A 3 -17.11 -13.91 -8.09
N SER A 4 -17.45 -13.38 -9.26
CA SER A 4 -18.21 -14.08 -10.31
C SER A 4 -17.43 -14.33 -11.62
N PHE A 5 -16.16 -13.95 -11.67
CA PHE A 5 -15.31 -14.18 -12.84
C PHE A 5 -14.67 -15.57 -12.78
N ASP A 6 -14.88 -16.38 -13.81
CA ASP A 6 -14.27 -17.70 -13.91
C ASP A 6 -12.87 -17.61 -14.54
N PHE A 7 -11.83 -17.62 -13.70
CA PHE A 7 -10.44 -17.54 -14.13
C PHE A 7 -9.98 -18.70 -15.04
N ASN A 8 -10.72 -19.81 -15.12
CA ASN A 8 -10.43 -20.88 -16.09
C ASN A 8 -10.60 -20.40 -17.54
N ILE A 9 -11.36 -19.32 -17.79
CA ILE A 9 -11.51 -18.75 -19.13
C ILE A 9 -10.17 -18.26 -19.70
N LEU A 10 -9.18 -17.97 -18.86
CA LEU A 10 -7.84 -17.54 -19.26
C LEU A 10 -7.06 -18.63 -20.00
N ASP A 11 -7.47 -19.90 -19.88
CA ASP A 11 -6.91 -21.01 -20.65
C ASP A 11 -7.52 -21.14 -22.06
N ASN A 12 -8.59 -20.40 -22.34
CA ASN A 12 -9.20 -20.37 -23.66
C ASN A 12 -8.31 -19.55 -24.63
N PRO A 13 -7.82 -20.13 -25.74
CA PRO A 13 -7.00 -19.40 -26.72
C PRO A 13 -7.69 -18.19 -27.37
N GLU A 14 -9.02 -18.12 -27.30
CA GLU A 14 -9.80 -16.98 -27.79
C GLU A 14 -9.91 -15.83 -26.77
N PHE A 15 -9.55 -16.06 -25.50
CA PHE A 15 -9.44 -15.00 -24.50
C PHE A 15 -8.11 -14.26 -24.69
N LYS A 16 -8.16 -13.15 -25.43
CA LYS A 16 -6.97 -12.39 -25.86
C LYS A 16 -6.85 -11.07 -25.09
N GLU A 17 -5.87 -10.26 -25.47
CA GLU A 17 -5.56 -8.96 -24.86
C GLU A 17 -6.78 -8.03 -24.74
N ASP A 18 -7.65 -8.02 -25.75
CA ASP A 18 -8.91 -7.28 -25.72
C ASP A 18 -9.87 -7.73 -24.61
N SER A 19 -9.93 -9.04 -24.35
CA SER A 19 -10.72 -9.59 -23.24
C SER A 19 -10.11 -9.24 -21.88
N VAL A 20 -8.79 -9.30 -21.74
CA VAL A 20 -8.08 -8.86 -20.51
C VAL A 20 -8.36 -7.39 -20.20
N ARG A 21 -8.38 -6.54 -21.24
CA ARG A 21 -8.66 -5.11 -21.11
C ARG A 21 -10.03 -4.81 -20.53
N GLU A 22 -11.07 -5.46 -21.06
CA GLU A 22 -12.46 -5.14 -20.69
C GLU A 22 -12.92 -5.91 -19.44
N GLU A 23 -12.58 -7.19 -19.32
CA GLU A 23 -13.10 -8.06 -18.25
C GLU A 23 -12.29 -7.96 -16.95
N ILE A 24 -11.03 -7.49 -17.01
CA ILE A 24 -10.12 -7.49 -15.85
C ILE A 24 -9.58 -6.09 -15.55
N ILE A 25 -8.87 -5.49 -16.50
CA ILE A 25 -8.20 -4.20 -16.25
C ILE A 25 -9.21 -3.08 -16.01
N LEU A 26 -10.27 -3.02 -16.81
CA LEU A 26 -11.25 -1.94 -16.69
C LEU A 26 -11.98 -1.92 -15.33
N PRO A 27 -12.46 -3.06 -14.79
CA PRO A 27 -12.95 -3.14 -13.41
C PRO A 27 -11.96 -2.60 -12.37
N ILE A 28 -10.68 -3.01 -12.45
CA ILE A 28 -9.63 -2.56 -11.53
C ILE A 28 -9.47 -1.03 -11.60
N LEU A 29 -9.39 -0.47 -12.81
CA LEU A 29 -9.24 0.97 -13.00
C LEU A 29 -10.44 1.76 -12.46
N HIS A 30 -11.66 1.22 -12.60
CA HIS A 30 -12.86 1.83 -12.05
C HIS A 30 -12.85 1.83 -10.53
N GLU A 31 -12.48 0.72 -9.90
CA GLU A 31 -12.40 0.63 -8.45
C GLU A 31 -11.25 1.51 -7.88
N LEU A 32 -10.15 1.69 -8.63
CA LEU A 32 -9.11 2.66 -8.29
C LEU A 32 -9.58 4.12 -8.38
N GLY A 33 -10.75 4.39 -8.96
CA GLY A 33 -11.33 5.72 -9.08
C GLY A 33 -11.05 6.43 -10.41
N TYR A 34 -10.61 5.70 -11.44
CA TYR A 34 -10.45 6.23 -12.80
C TYR A 34 -11.71 6.02 -13.64
N SER A 35 -12.01 6.97 -14.51
CA SER A 35 -13.14 6.84 -15.43
C SER A 35 -12.82 7.43 -16.80
N ALA A 36 -13.71 7.26 -17.79
CA ALA A 36 -13.51 7.88 -19.11
C ALA A 36 -13.57 9.42 -19.08
N THR A 37 -14.10 10.02 -18.01
CA THR A 37 -14.29 11.47 -17.88
C THR A 37 -13.91 11.98 -16.47
N GLY A 38 -14.07 13.27 -16.19
CA GLY A 38 -13.82 13.83 -14.86
C GLY A 38 -12.35 14.18 -14.60
N GLN A 39 -11.94 14.24 -13.34
CA GLN A 39 -10.59 14.67 -12.94
C GLN A 39 -9.54 13.55 -13.05
N HIS A 40 -9.97 12.29 -12.98
CA HIS A 40 -9.11 11.11 -13.04
C HIS A 40 -9.51 10.27 -14.25
N GLN A 41 -8.77 10.45 -15.35
CA GLN A 41 -9.21 10.03 -16.68
C GLN A 41 -8.42 8.84 -17.21
N ILE A 42 -9.14 7.90 -17.82
CA ILE A 42 -8.60 6.83 -18.64
C ILE A 42 -8.53 7.31 -20.08
N THR A 43 -7.32 7.50 -20.61
CA THR A 43 -7.11 7.80 -22.03
C THR A 43 -6.68 6.51 -22.74
N ARG A 44 -7.56 5.94 -23.58
CA ARG A 44 -7.28 4.69 -24.30
C ARG A 44 -6.60 4.95 -25.65
N SER A 45 -5.72 4.03 -26.06
CA SER A 45 -5.21 3.88 -27.43
C SER A 45 -4.70 5.18 -28.07
N LYS A 46 -4.06 6.06 -27.27
CA LYS A 46 -3.51 7.32 -27.78
C LYS A 46 -2.22 7.03 -28.56
N ALA A 47 -2.21 7.35 -29.84
CA ALA A 47 -0.99 7.25 -30.64
C ALA A 47 0.07 8.26 -30.16
N LEU A 48 1.25 7.73 -29.81
CA LEU A 48 2.44 8.48 -29.43
C LEU A 48 3.45 8.39 -30.57
N LEU A 49 3.93 9.54 -31.05
CA LEU A 49 4.92 9.56 -32.12
C LEU A 49 6.30 9.25 -31.54
N HIS A 50 6.85 8.07 -31.89
CA HIS A 50 8.17 7.66 -31.41
C HIS A 50 9.21 8.74 -31.71
N PRO A 51 9.92 9.23 -30.69
CA PRO A 51 10.90 10.27 -30.87
C PRO A 51 12.06 9.73 -31.71
N PHE A 52 12.34 10.38 -32.84
CA PHE A 52 13.58 10.25 -33.63
C PHE A 52 13.83 8.95 -34.42
N VAL A 53 12.86 8.42 -35.15
CA VAL A 53 13.16 7.37 -36.16
C VAL A 53 13.54 7.99 -37.51
N MET A 54 14.82 7.88 -37.85
CA MET A 54 15.41 8.28 -39.13
C MET A 54 15.86 7.03 -39.89
N ILE A 55 15.43 6.87 -41.15
CA ILE A 55 15.99 5.86 -42.05
C ILE A 55 16.74 6.61 -43.15
N GLY A 56 18.06 6.63 -43.05
CA GLY A 56 18.91 7.53 -43.84
C GLY A 56 18.63 9.00 -43.49
N SER A 57 18.33 9.82 -44.50
CA SER A 57 17.99 11.25 -44.33
C SER A 57 16.50 11.54 -44.20
N LYS A 58 15.64 10.52 -44.25
CA LYS A 58 14.18 10.68 -44.17
C LYS A 58 13.66 10.34 -42.78
N LYS A 59 12.81 11.23 -42.25
CA LYS A 59 12.07 11.01 -41.01
C LYS A 59 10.92 10.04 -41.29
N HIS A 60 10.86 8.94 -40.54
CA HIS A 60 9.78 7.97 -40.62
C HIS A 60 8.96 8.04 -39.33
N PRO A 61 7.72 8.56 -39.36
CA PRO A 61 6.89 8.64 -38.17
C PRO A 61 6.39 7.25 -37.78
N ILE A 62 6.99 6.67 -36.73
CA ILE A 62 6.49 5.44 -36.10
C ILE A 62 5.60 5.86 -34.94
N HIS A 63 4.40 5.29 -34.86
CA HIS A 63 3.53 5.49 -33.71
C HIS A 63 3.57 4.27 -32.82
N ILE A 64 3.63 4.50 -31.52
CA ILE A 64 3.46 3.50 -30.49
C ILE A 64 2.17 3.81 -29.73
N ILE A 65 1.43 2.78 -29.33
CA ILE A 65 0.07 2.94 -28.80
C ILE A 65 -0.01 2.16 -27.49
N PRO A 66 0.06 2.83 -26.32
CA PRO A 66 -0.30 2.20 -25.04
C PRO A 66 -1.80 1.91 -24.99
N ASP A 67 -2.19 0.84 -24.30
CA ASP A 67 -3.61 0.57 -24.05
C ASP A 67 -4.26 1.66 -23.19
N TYR A 68 -3.61 2.01 -22.07
CA TYR A 68 -4.12 2.99 -21.13
C TYR A 68 -3.06 4.01 -20.72
N LEU A 69 -3.42 5.28 -20.85
CA LEU A 69 -2.75 6.40 -20.22
C LEU A 69 -3.67 6.98 -19.15
N LEU A 70 -3.25 6.90 -17.89
CA LEU A 70 -4.07 7.29 -16.75
C LEU A 70 -3.67 8.70 -16.32
N LYS A 71 -4.65 9.60 -16.25
CA LYS A 71 -4.45 10.98 -15.85
C LYS A 71 -5.03 11.26 -14.47
N VAL A 72 -4.35 12.11 -13.72
CA VAL A 72 -4.81 12.67 -12.46
C VAL A 72 -4.67 14.19 -12.55
N ASN A 73 -5.79 14.90 -12.39
CA ASN A 73 -5.86 16.36 -12.47
C ASN A 73 -5.25 16.95 -13.77
N GLY A 74 -5.45 16.24 -14.88
CA GLY A 74 -5.01 16.67 -16.21
C GLY A 74 -3.60 16.23 -16.63
N SER A 75 -2.77 15.76 -15.69
CA SER A 75 -1.42 15.23 -15.95
C SER A 75 -1.42 13.71 -15.96
N TYR A 76 -0.52 13.07 -16.72
CA TYR A 76 -0.38 11.60 -16.67
C TYR A 76 0.23 11.17 -15.33
N GLY A 77 -0.35 10.14 -14.71
CA GLY A 77 0.16 9.50 -13.50
C GLY A 77 0.92 8.21 -13.80
N PHE A 78 0.36 7.35 -14.65
CA PHE A 78 1.01 6.10 -15.07
C PHE A 78 0.50 5.60 -16.42
N VAL A 79 1.24 4.64 -17.01
CA VAL A 79 0.84 3.86 -18.19
C VAL A 79 0.47 2.44 -17.76
N LEU A 80 -0.56 1.85 -18.37
CA LEU A 80 -0.89 0.43 -18.20
C LEU A 80 -1.11 -0.21 -19.58
N ASP A 81 -0.50 -1.37 -19.79
CA ASP A 81 -0.64 -2.14 -21.02
C ASP A 81 -1.16 -3.55 -20.70
N ALA A 82 -2.06 -4.04 -21.54
CA ALA A 82 -2.54 -5.40 -21.45
C ALA A 82 -1.64 -6.33 -22.27
N LYS A 83 -1.68 -7.63 -21.93
CA LYS A 83 -1.13 -8.71 -22.75
C LYS A 83 -2.08 -9.88 -22.77
N ALA A 84 -1.90 -10.80 -23.71
CA ALA A 84 -2.66 -12.06 -23.70
C ALA A 84 -2.24 -12.92 -22.49
N PRO A 85 -3.13 -13.78 -21.94
CA PRO A 85 -2.81 -14.64 -20.79
C PRO A 85 -1.64 -15.60 -20.98
N SER A 86 -1.24 -15.86 -22.23
CA SER A 86 -0.09 -16.69 -22.58
C SER A 86 1.25 -15.95 -22.54
N GLU A 87 1.25 -14.63 -22.42
CA GLU A 87 2.45 -13.81 -22.47
C GLU A 87 2.99 -13.50 -21.08
N SER A 88 4.33 -13.51 -20.94
CA SER A 88 4.97 -13.08 -19.69
C SER A 88 4.97 -11.57 -19.57
N ILE A 89 4.63 -11.07 -18.38
CA ILE A 89 4.75 -9.66 -17.99
C ILE A 89 5.88 -9.42 -16.99
N TYR A 90 6.72 -10.43 -16.73
CA TYR A 90 7.88 -10.33 -15.84
C TYR A 90 9.16 -10.72 -16.56
N LYS A 91 10.18 -9.86 -16.47
CA LYS A 91 11.49 -10.05 -17.13
C LYS A 91 11.34 -10.45 -18.62
N SER A 92 10.47 -9.73 -19.32
CA SER A 92 10.12 -9.99 -20.73
C SER A 92 10.22 -8.71 -21.57
N ALA A 93 10.25 -8.87 -22.90
CA ALA A 93 10.23 -7.75 -23.84
C ALA A 93 8.98 -6.86 -23.71
N ASN A 94 7.90 -7.40 -23.14
CA ASN A 94 6.69 -6.63 -22.85
C ASN A 94 6.95 -5.55 -21.81
N VAL A 95 7.79 -5.81 -20.79
CA VAL A 95 8.17 -4.81 -19.79
C VAL A 95 8.92 -3.64 -20.46
N GLU A 96 9.87 -3.94 -21.35
CA GLU A 96 10.63 -2.94 -22.10
C GLU A 96 9.73 -2.09 -23.01
N GLN A 97 8.72 -2.72 -23.63
CA GLN A 97 7.72 -2.03 -24.44
C GLN A 97 6.96 -0.98 -23.61
N VAL A 98 6.42 -1.37 -22.45
CA VAL A 98 5.62 -0.45 -21.62
C VAL A 98 6.50 0.61 -20.96
N TYR A 99 7.73 0.25 -20.56
CA TYR A 99 8.74 1.21 -20.13
C TYR A 99 8.97 2.31 -21.17
N SER A 100 9.03 1.95 -22.47
CA SER A 100 9.21 2.93 -23.55
C SER A 100 8.06 3.96 -23.63
N TYR A 101 6.84 3.56 -23.25
CA TYR A 101 5.70 4.48 -23.17
C TYR A 101 5.83 5.42 -21.97
N ALA A 102 6.27 4.92 -20.83
CA ALA A 102 6.41 5.69 -19.60
C ALA A 102 7.42 6.85 -19.75
N ILE A 103 8.57 6.58 -20.38
CA ILE A 103 9.61 7.59 -20.64
C ILE A 103 9.33 8.48 -21.85
N HIS A 104 8.25 8.21 -22.60
CA HIS A 104 7.95 8.94 -23.83
C HIS A 104 7.80 10.46 -23.55
N PRO A 105 8.34 11.36 -24.39
CA PRO A 105 8.32 12.80 -24.14
C PRO A 105 6.94 13.43 -23.89
N ASP A 106 5.89 12.86 -24.47
CA ASP A 106 4.49 13.30 -24.31
C ASP A 106 3.78 12.69 -23.10
N VAL A 107 4.40 11.70 -22.42
CA VAL A 107 3.82 10.97 -21.28
C VAL A 107 4.58 11.30 -19.99
N ARG A 108 5.88 10.97 -19.93
CA ARG A 108 6.82 11.26 -18.82
C ARG A 108 6.25 10.93 -17.43
N VAL A 109 6.10 9.64 -17.15
CA VAL A 109 5.64 9.15 -15.85
C VAL A 109 6.64 8.19 -15.24
N ASN A 110 6.73 8.18 -13.91
CA ASN A 110 7.66 7.30 -13.19
C ASN A 110 7.11 5.89 -12.97
N THR A 111 5.80 5.71 -13.05
CA THR A 111 5.13 4.45 -12.76
C THR A 111 4.51 3.89 -14.04
N TYR A 112 4.63 2.59 -14.22
CA TYR A 112 3.99 1.86 -15.31
C TYR A 112 3.59 0.46 -14.85
N ALA A 113 2.59 -0.12 -15.50
CA ALA A 113 2.03 -1.40 -15.10
C ALA A 113 1.71 -2.28 -16.31
N LEU A 114 1.65 -3.58 -16.07
CA LEU A 114 1.26 -4.59 -17.03
C LEU A 114 0.26 -5.54 -16.40
N CYS A 115 -0.67 -6.05 -17.20
CA CYS A 115 -1.58 -7.11 -16.78
C CYS A 115 -1.85 -8.05 -17.96
N ASN A 116 -1.69 -9.35 -17.74
CA ASN A 116 -2.03 -10.38 -18.73
C ASN A 116 -3.32 -11.15 -18.37
N GLY A 117 -4.04 -10.68 -17.35
CA GLY A 117 -5.23 -11.32 -16.81
C GLY A 117 -4.94 -12.39 -15.75
N ARG A 118 -3.75 -13.01 -15.76
CA ARG A 118 -3.29 -13.93 -14.70
C ARG A 118 -2.52 -13.19 -13.63
N GLU A 119 -1.63 -12.30 -14.04
CA GLU A 119 -0.78 -11.54 -13.15
C GLU A 119 -0.97 -10.05 -13.42
N PHE A 120 -0.80 -9.27 -12.36
CA PHE A 120 -0.69 -7.82 -12.42
C PHE A 120 0.66 -7.41 -11.87
N ALA A 121 1.37 -6.54 -12.58
CA ALA A 121 2.69 -6.06 -12.16
C ALA A 121 2.80 -4.54 -12.30
N VAL A 122 3.27 -3.88 -11.24
CA VAL A 122 3.54 -2.44 -11.18
C VAL A 122 5.03 -2.21 -11.05
N TYR A 123 5.55 -1.30 -11.85
CA TYR A 123 6.96 -0.95 -11.94
C TYR A 123 7.17 0.54 -11.72
N ASP A 124 8.39 0.87 -11.32
CA ASP A 124 8.93 2.21 -11.29
C ASP A 124 10.12 2.32 -12.27
N LEU A 125 10.42 3.53 -12.75
CA LEU A 125 11.50 3.77 -13.71
C LEU A 125 12.91 3.55 -13.14
N PHE A 126 13.08 3.65 -11.83
CA PHE A 126 14.37 3.62 -11.15
C PHE A 126 14.71 2.24 -10.58
N ASN A 127 13.77 1.29 -10.62
CA ASN A 127 13.91 -0.06 -10.10
C ASN A 127 13.77 -1.13 -11.20
N ILE A 128 14.56 -2.19 -11.09
CA ILE A 128 14.54 -3.33 -12.04
C ILE A 128 13.41 -4.31 -11.68
N GLU A 129 13.19 -4.54 -10.38
CA GLU A 129 12.12 -5.40 -9.90
C GLU A 129 10.81 -4.61 -9.76
N PRO A 130 9.65 -5.26 -9.95
CA PRO A 130 8.36 -4.60 -9.79
C PRO A 130 8.17 -4.14 -8.34
N LEU A 131 7.53 -2.98 -8.17
CA LEU A 131 7.05 -2.48 -6.87
C LEU A 131 6.00 -3.41 -6.27
N LEU A 132 5.17 -4.00 -7.13
CA LEU A 132 4.12 -4.92 -6.75
C LEU A 132 3.89 -5.92 -7.89
N ARG A 133 3.78 -7.20 -7.57
CA ARG A 133 3.38 -8.25 -8.50
C ARG A 133 2.57 -9.31 -7.77
N PHE A 134 1.42 -9.69 -8.31
CA PHE A 134 0.54 -10.69 -7.73
C PHE A 134 -0.31 -11.39 -8.80
N ASP A 135 -0.87 -12.55 -8.45
CA ASP A 135 -1.90 -13.23 -9.26
C ASP A 135 -3.22 -12.46 -9.13
N VAL A 136 -3.85 -12.11 -10.25
CA VAL A 136 -5.12 -11.36 -10.29
C VAL A 136 -6.22 -12.09 -9.53
N ALA A 137 -6.19 -13.42 -9.46
CA ALA A 137 -7.12 -14.19 -8.63
C ALA A 137 -7.03 -13.83 -7.13
N ASN A 138 -5.86 -13.36 -6.67
CA ASN A 138 -5.57 -12.94 -5.30
C ASN A 138 -5.54 -11.40 -5.17
N ILE A 139 -6.28 -10.68 -6.02
CA ILE A 139 -6.27 -9.22 -5.99
C ILE A 139 -6.79 -8.65 -4.68
N GLU A 140 -7.74 -9.31 -4.00
CA GLU A 140 -8.30 -8.81 -2.74
C GLU A 140 -7.23 -8.65 -1.67
N ASP A 141 -6.35 -9.65 -1.54
CA ASP A 141 -5.23 -9.64 -0.58
C ASP A 141 -4.20 -8.55 -0.91
N ASN A 142 -4.15 -8.12 -2.17
CA ASN A 142 -3.20 -7.14 -2.68
C ASN A 142 -3.85 -5.78 -2.97
N TRP A 143 -5.15 -5.64 -2.72
CA TRP A 143 -5.93 -4.48 -3.16
C TRP A 143 -5.43 -3.20 -2.51
N LEU A 144 -5.16 -3.25 -1.21
CA LEU A 144 -4.67 -2.10 -0.46
C LEU A 144 -3.29 -1.65 -0.95
N LYS A 145 -2.38 -2.60 -1.21
CA LYS A 145 -1.05 -2.32 -1.77
C LYS A 145 -1.16 -1.68 -3.15
N LEU A 146 -2.04 -2.21 -4.01
CA LEU A 146 -2.30 -1.66 -5.34
C LEU A 146 -2.89 -0.24 -5.26
N GLN A 147 -3.86 -0.02 -4.37
CA GLN A 147 -4.50 1.29 -4.16
C GLN A 147 -3.48 2.33 -3.67
N ASN A 148 -2.57 1.95 -2.78
CA ASN A 148 -1.52 2.83 -2.25
C ASN A 148 -0.47 3.21 -3.30
N ILE A 149 -0.36 2.44 -4.39
CA ILE A 149 0.56 2.77 -5.48
C ILE A 149 -0.16 3.53 -6.60
N LEU A 150 -1.32 3.03 -7.05
CA LEU A 150 -1.98 3.43 -8.29
C LEU A 150 -3.21 4.35 -8.14
N SER A 151 -3.74 4.58 -6.94
CA SER A 151 -4.90 5.48 -6.78
C SER A 151 -4.58 6.93 -7.18
N PRO A 152 -5.58 7.75 -7.58
CA PRO A 152 -5.37 9.16 -7.84
C PRO A 152 -4.72 9.92 -6.68
N SER A 153 -5.09 9.61 -5.43
CA SER A 153 -4.49 10.19 -4.22
C SER A 153 -3.01 9.82 -4.06
N ALA A 154 -2.65 8.56 -4.33
CA ALA A 154 -1.27 8.09 -4.29
C ALA A 154 -0.41 8.71 -5.39
N MET A 155 -0.97 8.96 -6.58
CA MET A 155 -0.27 9.64 -7.67
C MET A 155 0.02 11.11 -7.37
N LEU A 156 -0.85 11.77 -6.60
CA LEU A 156 -0.66 13.18 -6.22
C LEU A 156 0.36 13.35 -5.08
N ASN A 157 0.56 12.31 -4.27
CA ASN A 157 1.42 12.35 -3.09
C ASN A 157 2.35 11.10 -3.07
N PRO A 158 3.24 10.94 -4.06
CA PRO A 158 4.05 9.73 -4.20
C PRO A 158 4.99 9.48 -3.01
N GLU A 159 5.37 10.51 -2.25
CA GLU A 159 6.12 10.40 -1.00
C GLU A 159 5.38 9.62 0.10
N LYS A 160 4.06 9.45 -0.05
CA LYS A 160 3.25 8.66 0.89
C LYS A 160 3.24 7.16 0.57
N ARG A 161 3.86 6.72 -0.53
CA ARG A 161 3.84 5.31 -0.98
C ARG A 161 4.57 4.36 -0.05
N ASP A 162 5.58 4.85 0.67
CA ASP A 162 6.38 4.05 1.60
C ASP A 162 5.75 3.94 3.01
N PHE A 163 4.59 4.59 3.23
CA PHE A 163 3.89 4.48 4.51
C PHE A 163 3.18 3.13 4.60
N ILE A 164 3.45 2.42 5.69
CA ILE A 164 2.73 1.21 6.07
C ILE A 164 1.28 1.62 6.39
N PRO A 165 0.25 0.95 5.86
CA PRO A 165 -1.14 1.33 6.09
C PRO A 165 -1.52 1.36 7.58
N ASP A 166 -2.33 2.34 7.99
CA ASP A 166 -2.82 2.45 9.36
C ASP A 166 -3.89 1.39 9.68
N PHE A 167 -3.69 0.64 10.76
CA PHE A 167 -4.62 -0.39 11.22
C PHE A 167 -5.99 0.17 11.65
N GLY A 168 -6.02 1.33 12.31
CA GLY A 168 -7.30 1.89 12.79
C GLY A 168 -8.24 2.29 11.65
N ILE A 169 -7.67 2.81 10.55
CA ILE A 169 -8.41 3.06 9.30
C ILE A 169 -8.95 1.76 8.70
N LEU A 170 -8.13 0.69 8.65
CA LEU A 170 -8.58 -0.62 8.19
C LEU A 170 -9.78 -1.11 9.02
N ALA A 171 -9.64 -1.11 10.35
CA ALA A 171 -10.68 -1.56 11.25
C ALA A 171 -11.98 -0.75 11.08
N THR A 172 -11.87 0.57 10.91
CA THR A 172 -13.04 1.43 10.65
C THR A 172 -13.70 1.09 9.31
N LYS A 173 -12.92 0.87 8.24
CA LYS A 173 -13.45 0.48 6.92
C LYS A 173 -14.10 -0.91 6.94
N ALA A 174 -13.60 -1.83 7.76
CA ALA A 174 -14.21 -3.13 8.00
C ALA A 174 -15.51 -3.07 8.83
N GLY A 175 -15.89 -1.88 9.32
CA GLY A 175 -17.14 -1.65 10.05
C GLY A 175 -17.03 -1.78 11.57
N TYR A 176 -15.82 -1.88 12.12
CA TYR A 176 -15.61 -1.86 13.57
C TYR A 176 -15.86 -0.46 14.14
N THR A 177 -16.30 -0.41 15.40
CA THR A 177 -16.66 0.84 16.09
C THR A 177 -15.84 1.01 17.37
N PRO A 178 -15.73 2.22 17.93
CA PRO A 178 -15.08 2.48 19.22
C PRO A 178 -15.65 1.72 20.43
N HIS A 179 -16.77 1.02 20.27
CA HIS A 179 -17.39 0.22 21.34
C HIS A 179 -16.86 -1.21 21.42
N ILE A 180 -15.91 -1.57 20.55
CA ILE A 180 -15.30 -2.90 20.49
C ILE A 180 -13.91 -2.79 21.11
N ASP A 181 -13.68 -3.59 22.15
CA ASP A 181 -12.36 -3.78 22.73
C ASP A 181 -11.55 -4.77 21.88
N TRP A 182 -10.33 -4.36 21.57
CA TRP A 182 -9.32 -5.12 20.86
C TRP A 182 -8.28 -5.62 21.84
N TYR A 183 -7.86 -6.87 21.64
CA TYR A 183 -6.85 -7.52 22.46
C TYR A 183 -5.65 -7.85 21.61
N PHE A 184 -4.55 -7.19 21.90
CA PHE A 184 -3.26 -7.43 21.27
C PHE A 184 -2.37 -8.15 22.29
N PHE A 185 -2.22 -9.46 22.15
CA PHE A 185 -1.62 -10.29 23.21
C PHE A 185 -0.10 -10.21 23.29
N GLN A 186 0.57 -9.83 22.20
CA GLN A 186 2.02 -9.74 22.10
C GLN A 186 2.39 -8.57 21.19
N ASN A 187 2.58 -7.38 21.78
CA ASN A 187 3.02 -6.18 21.06
C ASN A 187 4.45 -5.88 21.42
N GLU A 188 5.28 -5.71 20.40
CA GLU A 188 6.64 -5.22 20.57
C GLU A 188 6.65 -3.70 20.73
N VAL A 189 7.20 -3.21 21.84
CA VAL A 189 7.38 -1.79 22.13
C VAL A 189 8.81 -1.42 21.77
N SER A 190 8.99 -0.78 20.61
CA SER A 190 10.30 -0.34 20.11
C SER A 190 10.39 1.18 19.95
N PHE A 191 9.28 1.86 19.67
CA PHE A 191 9.22 3.32 19.55
C PHE A 191 8.17 3.93 20.48
N ILE A 192 8.56 4.97 21.20
CA ILE A 192 7.67 5.70 22.12
C ILE A 192 7.84 7.20 21.90
N MET A 193 6.73 7.93 21.80
CA MET A 193 6.68 9.38 21.72
C MET A 193 5.78 9.96 22.81
N LYS A 194 6.17 11.10 23.37
CA LYS A 194 5.28 11.94 24.18
C LYS A 194 4.74 13.07 23.30
N ALA A 195 3.53 12.88 22.77
CA ALA A 195 2.87 13.85 21.89
C ALA A 195 2.54 15.17 22.63
N ASN A 196 2.10 15.07 23.87
CA ASN A 196 1.92 16.20 24.79
C ASN A 196 1.93 15.73 26.26
N ASP A 197 1.69 16.62 27.22
CA ASP A 197 1.73 16.29 28.66
C ASP A 197 0.71 15.22 29.10
N ASN A 198 -0.34 15.01 28.32
CA ASN A 198 -1.42 14.08 28.62
C ASN A 198 -1.52 12.91 27.62
N LEU A 199 -0.59 12.81 26.66
CA LEU A 199 -0.66 11.81 25.60
C LEU A 199 0.72 11.25 25.28
N TYR A 200 0.83 9.94 25.45
CA TYR A 200 1.96 9.13 25.02
C TYR A 200 1.49 8.20 23.92
N THR A 201 2.29 8.03 22.88
CA THR A 201 1.98 7.15 21.76
C THR A 201 3.10 6.14 21.61
N VAL A 202 2.72 4.87 21.50
CA VAL A 202 3.62 3.79 21.07
C VAL A 202 3.22 3.42 19.67
N SER A 203 4.21 3.18 18.82
CA SER A 203 3.95 2.71 17.46
C SER A 203 4.60 1.35 17.26
N SER A 204 3.86 0.44 16.63
CA SER A 204 4.30 -0.92 16.35
C SER A 204 3.81 -1.35 14.96
N GLY A 205 4.52 -2.29 14.34
CA GLY A 205 4.02 -3.03 13.18
C GLY A 205 3.17 -4.22 13.64
N ILE A 206 2.10 -4.52 12.91
CA ILE A 206 1.30 -5.73 13.09
C ILE A 206 1.08 -6.39 11.74
N GLU A 207 1.03 -7.72 11.74
CA GLU A 207 0.71 -8.51 10.55
C GLU A 207 -0.75 -8.98 10.64
N GLU A 208 -1.52 -8.75 9.58
CA GLU A 208 -2.86 -9.32 9.40
C GLU A 208 -2.91 -10.03 8.04
N GLY A 209 -2.93 -11.36 8.07
CA GLY A 209 -2.82 -12.18 6.86
C GLY A 209 -1.45 -12.03 6.18
N GLU A 210 -1.44 -11.64 4.91
CA GLU A 210 -0.22 -11.37 4.12
C GLU A 210 0.15 -9.87 4.05
N SER A 211 -0.50 -9.05 4.87
CA SER A 211 -0.32 -7.60 4.88
C SER A 211 0.20 -7.09 6.22
N GLU A 212 1.11 -6.12 6.14
CA GLU A 212 1.66 -5.40 7.29
C GLU A 212 0.89 -4.09 7.46
N TYR A 213 0.57 -3.78 8.72
CA TYR A 213 -0.10 -2.56 9.13
C TYR A 213 0.68 -1.88 10.25
N PHE A 214 0.58 -0.56 10.31
CA PHE A 214 1.12 0.22 11.41
C PHE A 214 0.00 0.51 12.40
N ILE A 215 0.29 0.33 13.68
CA ILE A 215 -0.63 0.65 14.76
C ILE A 215 -0.04 1.77 15.62
N SER A 216 -0.86 2.78 15.90
CA SER A 216 -0.57 3.81 16.90
C SER A 216 -1.41 3.53 18.14
N LEU A 217 -0.75 3.32 19.28
CA LEU A 217 -1.35 3.01 20.57
C LEU A 217 -1.21 4.21 21.49
N ASP A 218 -2.33 4.82 21.84
CA ASP A 218 -2.38 6.04 22.65
C ASP A 218 -2.65 5.72 24.12
N PHE A 219 -1.78 6.26 24.98
CA PHE A 219 -1.78 6.06 26.42
C PHE A 219 -2.00 7.39 27.13
N THR A 220 -2.90 7.36 28.12
CA THR A 220 -2.93 8.38 29.17
C THR A 220 -1.67 8.27 30.04
N PRO A 221 -1.31 9.30 30.83
CA PRO A 221 -0.15 9.22 31.73
C PRO A 221 -0.21 8.03 32.70
N ASP A 222 -1.41 7.68 33.17
CA ASP A 222 -1.61 6.53 34.07
C ASP A 222 -1.37 5.21 33.35
N MET A 223 -1.94 5.02 32.15
CA MET A 223 -1.72 3.80 31.34
C MET A 223 -0.28 3.70 30.87
N PHE A 224 0.37 4.81 30.55
CA PHE A 224 1.79 4.83 30.22
C PHE A 224 2.67 4.40 31.39
N ASN A 225 2.32 4.79 32.62
CA ASN A 225 3.02 4.29 33.81
C ASN A 225 2.80 2.79 34.04
N GLU A 226 1.63 2.24 33.69
CA GLU A 226 1.40 0.79 33.68
C GLU A 226 2.27 0.09 32.63
N LEU A 227 2.37 0.63 31.41
CA LEU A 227 3.26 0.15 30.35
C LEU A 227 4.70 0.04 30.83
N LEU A 228 5.22 1.09 31.47
CA LEU A 228 6.60 1.13 31.93
C LEU A 228 6.94 0.05 32.97
N LYS A 229 5.97 -0.54 33.67
CA LYS A 229 6.24 -1.63 34.62
C LYS A 229 6.79 -2.90 33.96
N PHE A 230 6.51 -3.07 32.67
CA PHE A 230 6.98 -4.23 31.88
C PHE A 230 8.37 -3.99 31.25
N ALA A 231 8.80 -2.75 31.13
CA ALA A 231 10.14 -2.44 30.62
C ALA A 231 11.22 -2.82 31.66
N PRO A 232 12.41 -3.29 31.23
CA PRO A 232 13.54 -3.49 32.13
C PRO A 232 13.92 -2.21 32.89
N GLY A 233 14.42 -2.33 34.12
CA GLY A 233 14.66 -1.18 34.98
C GLY A 233 15.60 -0.11 34.37
N GLN A 234 16.61 -0.53 33.62
CA GLN A 234 17.50 0.39 32.91
C GLN A 234 16.78 1.10 31.75
N THR A 235 15.97 0.36 30.98
CA THR A 235 15.12 0.87 29.90
C THR A 235 14.10 1.88 30.40
N GLN A 236 13.47 1.65 31.56
CA GLN A 236 12.55 2.61 32.17
C GLN A 236 13.21 3.98 32.43
N LEU A 237 14.43 3.97 32.96
CA LEU A 237 15.18 5.20 33.24
C LEU A 237 15.53 5.95 31.95
N GLU A 238 15.92 5.20 30.92
CA GLU A 238 16.19 5.77 29.60
C GLU A 238 14.94 6.41 29.00
N ILE A 239 13.81 5.70 28.96
CA ILE A 239 12.55 6.20 28.42
C ILE A 239 12.16 7.50 29.13
N ARG A 240 12.12 7.50 30.47
CA ARG A 240 11.75 8.70 31.24
C ARG A 240 12.68 9.87 30.98
N LYS A 241 13.99 9.62 30.85
CA LYS A 241 14.98 10.67 30.55
C LYS A 241 14.75 11.24 29.15
N LYS A 242 14.63 10.39 28.12
CA LYS A 242 14.47 10.82 26.72
C LYS A 242 13.15 11.55 26.49
N LEU A 243 12.07 11.12 27.14
CA LEU A 243 10.76 11.79 27.05
C LEU A 243 10.67 13.08 27.89
N SER A 244 11.72 13.46 28.63
CA SER A 244 11.78 14.72 29.38
C SER A 244 12.43 15.88 28.61
N CYS A 245 13.00 15.60 27.44
CA CYS A 245 13.70 16.58 26.62
C CYS A 245 13.38 16.40 25.14
N TYR A 246 13.35 17.50 24.39
CA TYR A 246 13.20 17.45 22.93
C TYR A 246 14.21 16.45 22.30
N PRO A 247 13.79 15.56 21.38
CA PRO A 247 12.51 15.54 20.65
C PRO A 247 11.34 14.80 21.33
N TYR A 248 11.42 14.48 22.64
CA TYR A 248 10.35 13.79 23.39
C TYR A 248 9.95 12.43 22.80
N GLN A 249 10.93 11.72 22.24
CA GLN A 249 10.76 10.39 21.68
C GLN A 249 11.96 9.51 22.01
N VAL A 250 11.74 8.20 21.98
CA VAL A 250 12.77 7.18 22.22
C VAL A 250 12.54 6.00 21.28
N GLN A 251 13.60 5.61 20.58
CA GLN A 251 13.73 4.31 19.93
C GLN A 251 14.54 3.41 20.86
N LEU A 252 14.05 2.21 21.12
CA LEU A 252 14.72 1.22 21.97
C LEU A 252 15.57 0.29 21.11
N ASP A 253 16.82 0.07 21.53
CA ASP A 253 17.72 -0.91 20.91
C ASP A 253 17.26 -2.34 21.20
N GLU A 254 16.74 -2.57 22.41
CA GLU A 254 16.15 -3.83 22.85
C GLU A 254 14.66 -3.59 23.17
N PRO A 255 13.75 -3.94 22.25
CA PRO A 255 12.32 -3.85 22.48
C PRO A 255 11.86 -4.77 23.62
N PHE A 256 10.70 -4.45 24.20
CA PHE A 256 10.04 -5.32 25.17
C PHE A 256 8.60 -5.56 24.78
N GLU A 257 8.04 -6.69 25.23
CA GLU A 257 6.70 -7.11 24.85
C GLU A 257 5.66 -6.82 25.92
N VAL A 258 4.46 -6.45 25.48
CA VAL A 258 3.29 -6.27 26.35
C VAL A 258 2.00 -6.74 25.68
N GLY A 259 1.05 -7.20 26.50
CA GLY A 259 -0.33 -7.34 26.08
C GLY A 259 -1.09 -6.03 26.26
N ILE A 260 -1.99 -5.70 25.34
CA ILE A 260 -2.76 -4.45 25.34
C ILE A 260 -4.24 -4.73 25.09
N GLU A 261 -5.09 -4.05 25.85
CA GLU A 261 -6.51 -3.87 25.55
C GLU A 261 -6.72 -2.41 25.12
N ALA A 262 -7.38 -2.21 23.98
CA ALA A 262 -7.63 -0.88 23.44
C ALA A 262 -8.91 -0.83 22.61
N HIS A 263 -9.44 0.37 22.37
CA HIS A 263 -10.56 0.59 21.44
C HIS A 263 -10.20 1.64 20.41
N LEU A 264 -10.94 1.68 19.30
CA LEU A 264 -10.73 2.68 18.24
C LEU A 264 -10.94 4.11 18.77
N GLY A 265 -9.97 4.98 18.48
CA GLY A 265 -10.07 6.41 18.74
C GLY A 265 -10.77 7.17 17.61
N GLU A 266 -10.42 8.45 17.48
CA GLU A 266 -10.92 9.34 16.43
C GLU A 266 -9.88 9.57 15.33
N LEU A 267 -10.34 9.81 14.10
CA LEU A 267 -9.48 10.13 12.95
C LEU A 267 -8.58 11.34 13.23
N GLN A 268 -7.28 11.10 13.19
CA GLN A 268 -6.24 12.11 13.25
C GLN A 268 -5.69 12.41 11.85
N THR A 269 -5.17 13.61 11.67
CA THR A 269 -4.48 14.04 10.45
C THR A 269 -3.09 14.51 10.83
N GLY A 270 -2.08 13.70 10.51
CA GLY A 270 -0.67 14.05 10.60
C GLY A 270 -0.23 14.92 9.43
N GLU A 271 1.07 15.22 9.37
CA GLU A 271 1.65 16.06 8.29
C GLU A 271 1.51 15.39 6.92
N HIS A 272 1.68 14.07 6.88
CA HIS A 272 1.70 13.29 5.64
C HIS A 272 0.65 12.20 5.58
N GLU A 273 -0.09 11.90 6.65
CA GLU A 273 -1.06 10.79 6.64
C GLU A 273 -2.27 11.08 7.52
N GLN A 274 -3.31 10.27 7.33
CA GLN A 274 -4.39 10.16 8.29
C GLN A 274 -4.27 8.81 8.97
N PHE A 275 -4.62 8.75 10.24
CA PHE A 275 -4.56 7.53 11.04
C PHE A 275 -5.62 7.56 12.14
N ILE A 276 -6.02 6.40 12.65
CA ILE A 276 -6.93 6.29 13.80
C ILE A 276 -6.16 5.54 14.90
N PRO A 277 -5.76 6.21 16.00
CA PRO A 277 -5.05 5.54 17.08
C PRO A 277 -5.98 4.60 17.85
N MET A 278 -5.40 3.58 18.45
CA MET A 278 -6.04 2.68 19.40
C MET A 278 -5.84 3.22 20.81
N ILE A 279 -6.92 3.58 21.49
CA ILE A 279 -6.91 4.15 22.84
C ILE A 279 -6.77 3.03 23.86
N VAL A 280 -5.62 2.99 24.53
CA VAL A 280 -5.29 1.92 25.48
C VAL A 280 -6.10 2.06 26.77
N THR A 281 -6.82 1.00 27.12
CA THR A 281 -7.63 0.92 28.35
C THR A 281 -6.98 0.01 29.40
N LYS A 282 -6.08 -0.88 28.98
CA LYS A 282 -5.36 -1.79 29.89
C LYS A 282 -4.04 -2.27 29.30
N VAL A 283 -3.04 -2.40 30.18
CA VAL A 283 -1.78 -3.10 29.88
C VAL A 283 -1.74 -4.40 30.68
N MET A 284 -1.35 -5.49 30.03
CA MET A 284 -1.26 -6.82 30.62
C MET A 284 0.07 -7.50 30.27
N ALA A 285 0.37 -8.59 30.97
CA ALA A 285 1.52 -9.42 30.61
C ALA A 285 1.36 -9.96 29.19
N PRO A 286 2.45 -10.02 28.39
CA PRO A 286 2.39 -10.61 27.07
C PRO A 286 2.01 -12.09 27.17
N ILE A 287 1.18 -12.56 26.24
CA ILE A 287 0.78 -13.96 26.12
C ILE A 287 1.28 -14.44 24.77
N ASP A 288 2.23 -15.36 24.79
CA ASP A 288 2.68 -16.06 23.59
C ASP A 288 1.62 -17.08 23.17
N LEU A 289 0.90 -16.76 22.09
CA LEU A 289 -0.14 -17.63 21.54
C LEU A 289 0.42 -18.87 20.85
N SER A 290 1.70 -18.88 20.45
CA SER A 290 2.33 -20.05 19.80
C SER A 290 2.44 -21.26 20.74
N VAL A 291 2.52 -21.00 22.05
CA VAL A 291 2.55 -22.00 23.13
C VAL A 291 1.18 -22.68 23.32
N LEU A 292 0.08 -22.02 22.94
CA LEU A 292 -1.26 -22.59 23.03
C LEU A 292 -1.57 -23.55 21.87
N THR A 293 -0.98 -23.31 20.69
CA THR A 293 -1.11 -24.20 19.52
C THR A 293 -0.36 -25.53 19.64
N THR A 294 0.54 -25.68 20.63
CA THR A 294 1.27 -26.93 20.88
C THR A 294 0.54 -27.88 21.85
N MET A 295 -0.68 -27.54 22.27
CA MET A 295 -1.52 -28.38 23.15
C MET A 295 -2.68 -29.10 22.43
N GLN A 296 -2.64 -29.22 21.10
CA GLN A 296 -3.52 -30.10 20.30
C GLN A 296 -2.71 -31.17 19.57
#